data_AF-A0A367M981-F1
#
_entry.id   AF-A0A367M981-F1
#
_cell.length_a   1.000
_cell.length_b   1.000
_cell.length_c   1.000
_cell.angle_alpha   90.00
_cell.angle_beta   90.00
_cell.angle_gamma   90.00
#
_symmetry.space_group_name_H-M   'P 1'
#
loop_
_entity.id
_entity.type
_entity.pdbx_description
1 polymer ?
#
loop_
_entity_poly.entity_id
_entity_poly.type
_entity_poly.pdbx_seq_one_letter_code
_entity_poly.pdbx_strand_id
1 'polypeptide(L)'
;EPAMLQLWFEQFLDQLAATNQEPLKDDWLAWARGRGLKIGRNEEIPAALRSQNRAALQRLLERGELDPAQRVEALVRLGHGGEALGEALGALGDGHSRDNREQLRRQAAEILERTPQGLQLGWNKRDFGGLDFKGPTLRAARHLGDDWYADLELGSGRYHGDALDSSLLGSERNARLTLRRELADGFAAATLDGSWRDDEDRHGLGLLRNWRLSSRDELEAGLDWHRETDETGLMRALGMRDSLRLGGRHTLSGRDQLSWSLAHNRFSTRQGDDLGNGEALSLEWAHTLFFDGPAWQLRGGIDYQRNRLENRVPDDLLAAHGGALALDGARSQDLLQDRYGQVYLGSTWRRGFPGALNRSRPQYTWIVDTLAGWQWTEKEFNYGIDLGIGMELLGDDELAFTFGYQSAPQGGGGDAGGTLGVTYSTRFGR
;
A
#
# COMPACT_ATOMS: atom_id res chain seq x y z
N GLU A 1 6.63 20.81 51.79
CA GLU A 1 6.95 21.20 50.40
C GLU A 1 6.27 20.39 49.29
N PRO A 2 6.13 19.04 49.31
CA PRO A 2 5.60 18.31 48.15
C PRO A 2 4.14 18.64 47.78
N ALA A 3 3.33 19.13 48.72
CA ALA A 3 1.92 19.47 48.48
C ALA A 3 1.72 20.74 47.64
N MET A 4 2.61 21.73 47.75
CA MET A 4 2.50 23.00 46.98
C MET A 4 2.84 22.79 45.50
N LEU A 5 3.86 21.97 45.23
CA LEU A 5 4.23 21.58 43.87
C LEU A 5 3.13 20.78 43.17
N GLN A 6 2.44 19.91 43.91
CA GLN A 6 1.30 19.15 43.42
C GLN A 6 0.11 20.06 43.04
N LEU A 7 -0.24 21.00 43.91
CA LEU A 7 -1.31 21.98 43.67
C LEU A 7 -1.02 22.87 42.47
N TRP A 8 0.22 23.33 42.34
CA TRP A 8 0.63 24.16 41.20
C TRP A 8 0.60 23.38 39.88
N PHE A 9 1.02 22.12 39.92
CA PHE A 9 0.92 21.21 38.77
C PHE A 9 -0.53 21.05 38.29
N GLU A 10 -1.46 20.73 39.20
CA GLU A 10 -2.89 20.54 38.88
C GLU A 10 -3.50 21.82 38.30
N GLN A 11 -3.24 22.97 38.93
CA GLN A 11 -3.82 24.24 38.50
C GLN A 11 -3.31 24.70 37.12
N PHE A 12 -2.03 24.44 36.81
CA PHE A 12 -1.49 24.75 35.49
C PHE A 12 -1.98 23.76 34.42
N LEU A 13 -2.18 22.49 34.79
CA LEU A 13 -2.76 21.49 33.91
C LEU A 13 -4.19 21.86 33.48
N ASP A 14 -5.01 22.32 34.42
CA ASP A 14 -6.37 22.81 34.15
C ASP A 14 -6.37 24.02 33.20
N GLN A 15 -5.40 24.92 33.37
CA GLN A 15 -5.25 26.09 32.50
C GLN A 15 -4.82 25.70 31.07
N LEU A 16 -3.93 24.72 30.93
CA LEU A 16 -3.52 24.19 29.63
C LEU A 16 -4.67 23.46 28.93
N ALA A 17 -5.49 22.72 29.68
CA ALA A 17 -6.70 22.09 29.15
C ALA A 17 -7.73 23.14 28.68
N ALA A 18 -7.95 24.21 29.46
CA ALA A 18 -8.88 25.28 29.11
C ALA A 18 -8.46 26.08 27.87
N THR A 19 -7.16 26.14 27.57
CA THR A 19 -6.59 26.86 26.42
C THR A 19 -6.31 25.98 25.21
N ASN A 20 -6.64 24.68 25.29
CA ASN A 20 -6.44 23.67 24.24
C ASN A 20 -4.98 23.58 23.73
N GLN A 21 -4.02 23.84 24.63
CA GLN A 21 -2.57 23.84 24.35
C GLN A 21 -1.98 22.42 24.56
N GLU A 22 -2.43 21.47 23.76
CA GLU A 22 -2.11 20.04 23.95
C GLU A 22 -0.61 19.68 23.93
N PRO A 23 0.25 20.29 23.08
CA PRO A 23 1.69 19.99 23.12
C PRO A 23 2.36 20.41 24.44
N LEU A 24 2.00 21.60 24.95
CA LEU A 24 2.51 22.11 26.23
C LEU A 24 2.00 21.29 27.41
N LYS A 25 0.79 20.75 27.31
CA LYS A 25 0.21 19.84 28.30
C LYS A 25 1.03 18.54 28.41
N ASP A 26 1.45 17.98 27.27
CA ASP A 26 2.25 16.75 27.26
C ASP A 26 3.65 16.96 27.86
N ASP A 27 4.31 18.09 27.55
CA ASP A 27 5.58 18.49 28.18
C ASP A 27 5.44 18.68 29.69
N TRP A 28 4.32 19.30 30.12
CA TRP A 28 4.00 19.52 31.53
C TRP A 28 3.80 18.22 32.30
N LEU A 29 3.10 17.25 31.69
CA LEU A 29 2.90 15.91 32.24
C LEU A 29 4.20 15.09 32.30
N ALA A 30 5.07 15.23 31.30
CA ALA A 30 6.39 14.59 31.30
C ALA A 30 7.29 15.14 32.42
N TRP A 31 7.30 16.46 32.60
CA TRP A 31 8.01 17.12 33.70
C TRP A 31 7.52 16.64 35.08
N ALA A 32 6.19 16.56 35.27
CA ALA A 32 5.59 16.11 36.52
C ALA A 32 5.98 14.66 36.86
N ARG A 33 6.06 13.79 35.85
CA ARG A 33 6.55 12.41 35.96
C ARG A 33 8.01 12.35 36.41
N GLY A 34 8.88 13.19 35.85
CA GLY A 34 10.28 13.30 36.27
C GLY A 34 10.48 13.80 37.70
N ARG A 35 9.45 14.43 38.28
CA ARG A 35 9.43 14.95 39.66
C ARG A 35 8.67 14.06 40.65
N GLY A 36 8.11 12.93 40.19
CA GLY A 36 7.33 12.01 41.04
C GLY A 36 6.00 12.58 41.53
N LEU A 37 5.44 13.58 40.82
CA LEU A 37 4.14 14.15 41.15
C LEU A 37 3.00 13.20 40.76
N LYS A 38 1.88 13.26 41.48
CA LYS A 38 0.70 12.43 41.19
C LYS A 38 -0.03 13.00 39.98
N ILE A 39 -0.19 12.19 38.93
CA ILE A 39 -0.96 12.58 37.75
C ILE A 39 -2.36 11.99 37.88
N GLY A 40 -3.38 12.80 37.59
CA GLY A 40 -4.77 12.34 37.62
C GLY A 40 -5.02 11.26 36.57
N ARG A 41 -5.82 10.25 36.92
CA ARG A 41 -6.12 9.09 36.07
C ARG A 41 -6.71 9.45 34.70
N ASN A 42 -7.55 10.49 34.66
CA ASN A 42 -8.14 11.02 33.42
C ASN A 42 -7.10 11.68 32.49
N GLU A 43 -5.91 11.99 33.01
CA GLU A 43 -4.82 12.67 32.29
C GLU A 43 -3.70 11.69 31.91
N GLU A 44 -3.53 10.60 32.66
CA GLU A 44 -2.57 9.55 32.34
C GLU A 44 -2.91 8.78 31.06
N ILE A 45 -4.20 8.49 30.82
CA ILE A 45 -4.63 7.70 29.66
C ILE A 45 -4.43 8.49 28.34
N PRO A 46 -4.95 9.73 28.16
CA PRO A 46 -4.72 10.50 26.95
C PRO A 46 -3.24 10.79 26.72
N ALA A 47 -2.49 11.10 27.78
CA ALA A 47 -1.07 11.37 27.67
C ALA A 47 -0.24 10.13 27.32
N ALA A 48 -0.57 8.95 27.85
CA ALA A 48 0.09 7.70 27.48
C ALA A 48 -0.19 7.32 26.01
N LEU A 49 -1.44 7.52 25.57
CA LEU A 49 -1.83 7.35 24.17
C LEU A 49 -1.06 8.33 23.28
N ARG A 50 -1.02 9.62 23.60
CA ARG A 50 -0.31 10.65 22.81
C ARG A 50 1.21 10.50 22.79
N SER A 51 1.83 10.24 23.93
CA SER A 51 3.29 10.16 24.08
C SER A 51 3.91 8.86 23.57
N GLN A 52 3.11 7.93 23.02
CA GLN A 52 3.55 6.60 22.55
C GLN A 52 4.34 5.81 23.62
N ASN A 53 4.08 6.05 24.92
CA ASN A 53 4.79 5.38 25.99
C ASN A 53 4.28 3.94 26.16
N ARG A 54 4.93 3.01 25.45
CA ARG A 54 4.57 1.58 25.40
C ARG A 54 4.46 0.93 26.77
N ALA A 55 5.44 1.16 27.66
CA ALA A 55 5.43 0.59 28.99
C ALA A 55 4.27 1.13 29.86
N ALA A 56 3.82 2.36 29.61
CA ALA A 56 2.61 2.89 30.23
C ALA A 56 1.34 2.26 29.63
N LEU A 57 1.26 2.15 28.30
CA LEU A 57 0.12 1.54 27.59
C LEU A 57 -0.08 0.06 27.96
N GLN A 58 1.00 -0.71 28.04
CA GLN A 58 0.94 -2.11 28.45
C GLN A 58 0.45 -2.26 29.89
N ARG A 59 0.95 -1.43 30.81
CA ARG A 59 0.46 -1.40 32.20
C ARG A 59 -1.02 -1.02 32.28
N LEU A 60 -1.49 -0.10 31.45
CA LEU A 60 -2.90 0.30 31.40
C LEU A 60 -3.79 -0.84 30.87
N LEU A 61 -3.33 -1.60 29.88
CA LEU A 61 -4.02 -2.78 29.36
C LEU A 61 -4.09 -3.90 30.40
N GLU A 62 -2.97 -4.24 31.05
CA GLU A 62 -2.89 -5.30 32.07
C GLU A 62 -3.78 -5.03 33.29
N ARG A 63 -3.96 -3.75 33.65
CA ARG A 63 -4.84 -3.36 34.77
C ARG A 63 -6.34 -3.40 34.41
N GLY A 64 -6.68 -3.56 33.13
CA GLY A 64 -8.07 -3.63 32.65
C GLY A 64 -8.86 -2.33 32.82
N GLU A 65 -8.17 -1.19 32.93
CA GLU A 65 -8.75 0.10 33.31
C GLU A 65 -9.27 0.92 32.11
N LEU A 66 -8.99 0.47 30.89
CA LEU A 66 -9.35 1.14 29.65
C LEU A 66 -10.76 0.75 29.19
N ASP A 67 -11.52 1.70 28.66
CA ASP A 67 -12.74 1.37 27.92
C ASP A 67 -12.39 0.63 26.61
N PRO A 68 -13.35 -0.04 25.94
CA PRO A 68 -13.07 -0.80 24.73
C PRO A 68 -12.38 0.01 23.62
N ALA A 69 -12.77 1.27 23.39
CA ALA A 69 -12.18 2.09 22.34
C ALA A 69 -10.74 2.52 22.67
N GLN A 70 -10.47 2.80 23.95
CA GLN A 70 -9.13 3.06 24.47
C GLN A 70 -8.24 1.81 24.43
N ARG A 71 -8.80 0.61 24.71
CA ARG A 71 -8.08 -0.66 24.54
C ARG A 71 -7.65 -0.87 23.10
N VAL A 72 -8.57 -0.69 22.15
CA VAL A 72 -8.27 -0.80 20.72
C VAL A 72 -7.16 0.17 20.33
N GLU A 73 -7.23 1.43 20.76
CA GLU A 73 -6.18 2.41 20.47
C GLU A 73 -4.83 2.02 21.08
N ALA A 74 -4.81 1.54 22.33
CA ALA A 74 -3.60 1.06 22.98
C ALA A 74 -3.00 -0.14 22.24
N LEU A 75 -3.82 -1.14 21.88
CA LEU A 75 -3.39 -2.33 21.13
C LEU A 75 -2.81 -1.97 19.76
N VAL A 76 -3.47 -1.08 19.00
CA VAL A 76 -2.96 -0.58 17.70
C VAL A 76 -1.59 0.09 17.87
N ARG A 77 -1.43 0.93 18.90
CA ARG A 77 -0.14 1.61 19.18
C ARG A 77 0.96 0.64 19.62
N LEU A 78 0.60 -0.48 20.25
CA LEU A 78 1.53 -1.54 20.65
C LEU A 78 1.92 -2.47 19.49
N GLY A 79 1.14 -2.49 18.40
CA GLY A 79 1.37 -3.36 17.23
C GLY A 79 0.43 -4.56 17.18
N HIS A 80 -0.46 -4.71 18.16
CA HIS A 80 -1.40 -5.82 18.31
C HIS A 80 -2.65 -5.64 17.44
N GLY A 81 -2.47 -5.48 16.12
CA GLY A 81 -3.54 -5.15 15.19
C GLY A 81 -4.66 -6.21 15.11
N GLY A 82 -4.29 -7.50 15.16
CA GLY A 82 -5.27 -8.60 15.16
C GLY A 82 -6.14 -8.62 16.41
N GLU A 83 -5.54 -8.46 17.59
CA GLU A 83 -6.26 -8.36 18.87
C GLU A 83 -7.11 -7.09 18.92
N ALA A 84 -6.56 -5.96 18.45
CA ALA A 84 -7.29 -4.70 18.36
C ALA A 84 -8.55 -4.83 17.50
N LEU A 85 -8.49 -5.55 16.37
CA LEU A 85 -9.66 -5.79 15.54
C LEU A 85 -10.67 -6.71 16.24
N GLY A 86 -10.20 -7.78 16.89
CA GLY A 86 -11.05 -8.68 17.67
C GLY A 86 -11.82 -7.94 18.77
N GLU A 87 -11.12 -7.09 19.53
CA GLU A 87 -11.72 -6.24 20.56
C GLU A 87 -12.71 -5.24 19.95
N ALA A 88 -12.32 -4.58 18.84
CA ALA A 88 -13.16 -3.60 18.17
C ALA A 88 -14.47 -4.20 17.68
N LEU A 89 -14.43 -5.39 17.06
CA LEU A 89 -15.61 -6.08 16.53
C LEU A 89 -16.45 -6.74 17.64
N GLY A 90 -15.80 -7.36 18.63
CA GLY A 90 -16.47 -8.00 19.76
C GLY A 90 -17.24 -7.01 20.64
N ALA A 91 -16.71 -5.80 20.81
CA ALA A 91 -17.36 -4.74 21.59
C ALA A 91 -18.53 -4.04 20.87
N LEU A 92 -18.83 -4.37 19.59
CA LEU A 92 -19.98 -3.80 18.86
C LEU A 92 -21.35 -4.33 19.30
N GLY A 93 -21.39 -5.31 20.21
CA GLY A 93 -22.62 -5.88 20.78
C GLY A 93 -23.47 -4.90 21.60
N ASP A 94 -24.65 -5.35 22.00
CA ASP A 94 -25.64 -4.54 22.73
C ASP A 94 -25.22 -4.34 24.20
N GLY A 95 -24.85 -3.10 24.53
CA GLY A 95 -24.40 -2.72 25.89
C GLY A 95 -23.62 -1.41 25.96
N HIS A 96 -23.09 -0.92 24.83
CA HIS A 96 -22.28 0.30 24.76
C HIS A 96 -23.06 1.52 24.24
N SER A 97 -22.62 2.72 24.67
CA SER A 97 -23.17 3.99 24.17
C SER A 97 -23.03 4.08 22.64
N ARG A 98 -23.91 4.85 21.99
CA ARG A 98 -23.90 5.03 20.54
C ARG A 98 -22.56 5.56 20.04
N ASP A 99 -22.00 6.55 20.73
CA ASP A 99 -20.73 7.20 20.36
C ASP A 99 -19.56 6.23 20.44
N ASN A 100 -19.52 5.37 21.47
CA ASN A 100 -18.47 4.35 21.61
C ASN A 100 -18.55 3.31 20.47
N ARG A 101 -19.77 2.87 20.12
CA ARG A 101 -19.96 1.97 18.96
C ARG A 101 -19.55 2.61 17.62
N GLU A 102 -19.82 3.90 17.43
CA GLU A 102 -19.39 4.62 16.22
C GLU A 102 -17.86 4.78 16.18
N GLN A 103 -17.19 5.04 17.31
CA GLN A 103 -15.74 5.07 17.41
C GLN A 103 -15.11 3.71 17.10
N LEU A 104 -15.60 2.63 17.72
CA LEU A 104 -15.11 1.27 17.48
C LEU A 104 -15.27 0.85 16.01
N ARG A 105 -16.38 1.22 15.35
CA ARG A 105 -16.57 0.98 13.91
C ARG A 105 -15.53 1.71 13.06
N ARG A 106 -15.19 2.96 13.40
CA ARG A 106 -14.14 3.71 12.69
C ARG A 106 -12.77 3.08 12.88
N GLN A 107 -12.42 2.71 14.11
CA GLN A 107 -11.15 2.04 14.41
C GLN A 107 -11.04 0.69 13.70
N ALA A 108 -12.10 -0.13 13.70
CA ALA A 108 -12.13 -1.40 12.98
C ALA A 108 -11.97 -1.20 11.46
N ALA A 109 -12.65 -0.20 10.90
CA ALA A 109 -12.52 0.14 9.48
C ALA A 109 -11.08 0.57 9.13
N GLU A 110 -10.45 1.39 9.99
CA GLU A 110 -9.06 1.85 9.79
C GLU A 110 -8.05 0.68 9.88
N ILE A 111 -8.24 -0.25 10.82
CA ILE A 111 -7.40 -1.47 10.91
C ILE A 111 -7.59 -2.36 9.67
N LEU A 112 -8.83 -2.54 9.21
CA LEU A 112 -9.14 -3.35 8.03
C LEU A 112 -8.69 -2.69 6.73
N GLU A 113 -8.58 -1.36 6.68
CA GLU A 113 -8.00 -0.65 5.53
C GLU A 113 -6.48 -0.86 5.44
N ARG A 114 -5.79 -0.95 6.59
CA ARG A 114 -4.34 -1.22 6.63
C ARG A 114 -4.00 -2.71 6.49
N THR A 115 -4.83 -3.58 7.06
CA THR A 115 -4.62 -5.04 7.09
C THR A 115 -5.95 -5.75 6.80
N PRO A 116 -6.34 -5.84 5.52
CA PRO A 116 -7.62 -6.41 5.13
C PRO A 116 -7.68 -7.92 5.43
N GLN A 117 -8.85 -8.42 5.78
CA GLN A 117 -9.07 -9.84 6.05
C GLN A 117 -10.28 -10.36 5.28
N GLY A 118 -10.06 -11.37 4.45
CA GLY A 118 -11.12 -11.94 3.63
C GLY A 118 -10.63 -12.85 2.53
N LEU A 119 -11.57 -13.20 1.68
CA LEU A 119 -11.38 -13.94 0.44
C LEU A 119 -11.90 -13.08 -0.72
N GLN A 120 -11.16 -13.00 -1.81
CA GLN A 120 -11.58 -12.36 -3.04
C GLN A 120 -11.32 -13.28 -4.23
N LEU A 121 -12.32 -13.38 -5.10
CA LEU A 121 -12.22 -13.99 -6.42
C LEU A 121 -12.29 -12.89 -7.47
N GLY A 122 -11.45 -12.95 -8.48
CA GLY A 122 -11.39 -11.95 -9.51
C GLY A 122 -11.16 -12.52 -10.90
N TRP A 123 -11.45 -11.69 -11.88
CA TRP A 123 -10.91 -11.81 -13.23
C TRP A 123 -10.36 -10.44 -13.61
N ASN A 124 -9.13 -10.42 -14.10
CA ASN A 124 -8.48 -9.19 -14.56
C ASN A 124 -7.99 -9.33 -16.01
N LYS A 125 -7.94 -8.19 -16.69
CA LYS A 125 -7.18 -7.98 -17.92
C LYS A 125 -6.35 -6.72 -17.74
N ARG A 126 -5.08 -6.78 -18.07
CA ARG A 126 -4.16 -5.64 -18.12
C ARG A 126 -3.53 -5.58 -19.50
N ASP A 127 -3.64 -4.42 -20.13
CA ASP A 127 -3.07 -4.10 -21.43
C ASP A 127 -1.95 -3.08 -21.22
N PHE A 128 -0.74 -3.45 -21.64
CA PHE A 128 0.48 -2.67 -21.49
C PHE A 128 0.78 -1.78 -22.71
N GLY A 129 -0.14 -1.65 -23.66
CA GLY A 129 0.11 -0.98 -24.93
C GLY A 129 0.74 -1.94 -25.93
N GLY A 130 -0.07 -2.87 -26.45
CA GLY A 130 0.35 -3.87 -27.44
C GLY A 130 0.60 -5.27 -26.88
N LEU A 131 0.54 -5.44 -25.56
CA LEU A 131 0.57 -6.74 -24.88
C LEU A 131 -0.49 -6.81 -23.79
N ASP A 132 -1.39 -7.79 -23.84
CA ASP A 132 -2.35 -8.06 -22.78
C ASP A 132 -2.01 -9.30 -21.95
N PHE A 133 -2.19 -9.20 -20.64
CA PHE A 133 -2.24 -10.32 -19.71
C PHE A 133 -3.63 -10.38 -19.09
N LYS A 134 -4.27 -11.55 -19.13
CA LYS A 134 -5.61 -11.72 -18.55
C LYS A 134 -5.80 -13.08 -17.90
N GLY A 135 -6.58 -13.10 -16.83
CA GLY A 135 -6.82 -14.34 -16.10
C GLY A 135 -7.64 -14.19 -14.81
N PRO A 136 -8.13 -15.31 -14.25
CA PRO A 136 -8.66 -15.35 -12.91
C PRO A 136 -7.59 -15.09 -11.83
N THR A 137 -8.04 -14.51 -10.73
CA THR A 137 -7.26 -14.29 -9.51
C THR A 137 -8.03 -14.76 -8.27
N LEU A 138 -7.29 -15.15 -7.24
CA LEU A 138 -7.79 -15.47 -5.92
C LEU A 138 -6.87 -14.77 -4.91
N ARG A 139 -7.45 -14.04 -3.95
CA ARG A 139 -6.71 -13.45 -2.84
C ARG A 139 -7.32 -13.89 -1.53
N ALA A 140 -6.49 -14.31 -0.59
CA ALA A 140 -6.88 -14.66 0.76
C ALA A 140 -5.93 -13.98 1.74
N ALA A 141 -6.47 -13.18 2.65
CA ALA A 141 -5.64 -12.50 3.64
C ALA A 141 -6.25 -12.57 5.05
N ARG A 142 -5.38 -12.67 6.06
CA ARG A 142 -5.79 -12.84 7.45
C ARG A 142 -4.67 -12.47 8.43
N HIS A 143 -5.05 -12.02 9.62
CA HIS A 143 -4.16 -12.01 10.79
C HIS A 143 -3.93 -13.44 11.31
N LEU A 144 -2.67 -13.77 11.59
CA LEU A 144 -2.24 -15.07 12.09
C LEU A 144 -2.05 -15.11 13.62
N GLY A 145 -2.16 -13.96 14.30
CA GLY A 145 -1.80 -13.81 15.72
C GLY A 145 -0.36 -13.34 15.90
N ASP A 146 0.04 -12.99 17.13
CA ASP A 146 1.40 -12.55 17.48
C ASP A 146 1.96 -11.45 16.54
N ASP A 147 1.11 -10.48 16.19
CA ASP A 147 1.42 -9.35 15.31
C ASP A 147 1.72 -9.73 13.85
N TRP A 148 1.42 -10.98 13.45
CA TRP A 148 1.59 -11.45 12.08
C TRP A 148 0.33 -11.32 11.24
N TYR A 149 0.56 -10.92 9.99
CA TYR A 149 -0.43 -10.80 8.93
C TYR A 149 0.07 -11.56 7.70
N ALA A 150 -0.82 -12.30 7.04
CA ALA A 150 -0.51 -13.02 5.82
C ALA A 150 -1.49 -12.64 4.70
N ASP A 151 -0.95 -12.49 3.50
CA ASP A 151 -1.67 -12.19 2.28
C ASP A 151 -1.20 -13.13 1.18
N LEU A 152 -2.10 -13.96 0.66
CA LEU A 152 -1.84 -14.90 -0.42
C LEU A 152 -2.64 -14.48 -1.65
N GLU A 153 -1.92 -14.16 -2.73
CA GLU A 153 -2.48 -13.92 -4.06
C GLU A 153 -2.10 -15.08 -4.97
N LEU A 154 -3.08 -15.66 -5.64
CA LEU A 154 -2.91 -16.67 -6.67
C LEU A 154 -3.55 -16.17 -7.96
N GLY A 155 -2.99 -16.54 -9.09
CA GLY A 155 -3.54 -16.19 -10.39
C GLY A 155 -3.14 -17.18 -11.45
N SER A 156 -3.92 -17.21 -12.52
CA SER A 156 -3.56 -17.93 -13.73
C SER A 156 -4.01 -17.12 -14.92
N GLY A 157 -3.14 -16.92 -15.90
CA GLY A 157 -3.44 -16.08 -17.04
C GLY A 157 -2.64 -16.44 -18.28
N ARG A 158 -2.91 -15.72 -19.35
CA ARG A 158 -2.20 -15.85 -20.63
C ARG A 158 -1.84 -14.49 -21.18
N TYR A 159 -0.71 -14.45 -21.87
CA TYR A 159 -0.27 -13.30 -22.64
C TYR A 159 -0.86 -13.35 -24.05
N HIS A 160 -1.08 -12.18 -24.64
CA HIS A 160 -1.40 -12.03 -26.05
C HIS A 160 -0.89 -10.69 -26.57
N GLY A 161 -0.19 -10.70 -27.70
CA GLY A 161 0.39 -9.52 -28.32
C GLY A 161 1.34 -9.92 -29.45
N ASP A 162 1.53 -9.03 -30.42
CA ASP A 162 2.29 -9.35 -31.65
C ASP A 162 3.80 -9.49 -31.40
N ALA A 163 4.31 -8.89 -30.33
CA ALA A 163 5.71 -8.97 -29.93
C ALA A 163 6.09 -10.30 -29.24
N LEU A 164 5.11 -11.15 -28.91
CA LEU A 164 5.34 -12.37 -28.13
C LEU A 164 4.67 -13.60 -28.75
N ASP A 165 5.43 -14.69 -28.86
CA ASP A 165 4.87 -16.01 -29.11
C ASP A 165 4.20 -16.54 -27.84
N SER A 166 2.93 -16.15 -27.67
CA SER A 166 2.08 -16.60 -26.56
C SER A 166 1.90 -18.13 -26.48
N SER A 167 2.17 -18.86 -27.57
CA SER A 167 2.04 -20.33 -27.58
C SER A 167 3.22 -21.02 -26.89
N LEU A 168 4.42 -20.45 -27.01
CA LEU A 168 5.63 -20.93 -26.33
C LEU A 168 5.58 -20.62 -24.83
N LEU A 169 5.09 -19.43 -24.52
CA LEU A 169 4.87 -18.92 -23.17
C LEU A 169 3.81 -19.71 -22.38
N GLY A 170 2.80 -20.24 -23.06
CA GLY A 170 1.75 -21.05 -22.45
C GLY A 170 0.84 -20.28 -21.48
N SER A 171 0.32 -20.99 -20.48
CA SER A 171 -0.39 -20.37 -19.36
C SER A 171 0.56 -20.08 -18.22
N GLU A 172 0.55 -18.85 -17.73
CA GLU A 172 1.27 -18.48 -16.52
C GLU A 172 0.39 -18.75 -15.30
N ARG A 173 0.94 -19.43 -14.30
CA ARG A 173 0.36 -19.53 -12.96
C ARG A 173 1.25 -18.76 -12.01
N ASN A 174 0.68 -17.91 -11.18
CA ASN A 174 1.46 -17.14 -10.22
C ASN A 174 0.93 -17.34 -8.80
N ALA A 175 1.86 -17.23 -7.85
CA ALA A 175 1.55 -17.20 -6.44
C ALA A 175 2.41 -16.14 -5.78
N ARG A 176 1.84 -15.34 -4.89
CA ARG A 176 2.54 -14.34 -4.09
C ARG A 176 2.05 -14.47 -2.66
N LEU A 177 2.98 -14.75 -1.76
CA LEU A 177 2.73 -14.78 -0.32
C LEU A 177 3.47 -13.60 0.32
N THR A 178 2.76 -12.71 0.97
CA THR A 178 3.33 -11.65 1.81
C THR A 178 3.07 -11.97 3.27
N LEU A 179 4.15 -12.07 4.05
CA LEU A 179 4.12 -12.17 5.50
C LEU A 179 4.58 -10.85 6.09
N ARG A 180 3.74 -10.21 6.87
CA ARG A 180 4.01 -8.93 7.53
C ARG A 180 3.96 -9.13 9.04
N ARG A 181 4.91 -8.52 9.74
CA ARG A 181 4.92 -8.44 11.20
C ARG A 181 4.90 -6.99 11.63
N GLU A 182 3.92 -6.60 12.43
CA GLU A 182 3.92 -5.30 13.09
C GLU A 182 5.04 -5.25 14.13
N LEU A 183 5.74 -4.13 14.17
CA LEU A 183 6.89 -3.89 15.04
C LEU A 183 6.67 -2.60 15.81
N ALA A 184 7.60 -2.31 16.73
CA ALA A 184 7.41 -1.23 17.67
C ALA A 184 7.32 0.16 17.04
N ASP A 185 8.06 0.29 15.96
CA ASP A 185 8.44 1.47 15.22
C ASP A 185 8.05 1.30 13.75
N GLY A 186 6.99 0.55 13.42
CA GLY A 186 6.56 0.32 12.03
C GLY A 186 6.26 -1.14 11.77
N PHE A 187 6.71 -1.69 10.64
CA PHE A 187 6.52 -3.11 10.33
C PHE A 187 7.67 -3.65 9.50
N ALA A 188 7.80 -4.98 9.45
CA ALA A 188 8.65 -5.68 8.49
C ALA A 188 7.78 -6.62 7.66
N ALA A 189 8.12 -6.80 6.39
CA ALA A 189 7.44 -7.75 5.52
C ALA A 189 8.44 -8.55 4.69
N ALA A 190 8.08 -9.80 4.42
CA ALA A 190 8.73 -10.66 3.46
C ALA A 190 7.70 -11.09 2.42
N THR A 191 8.04 -10.96 1.14
CA THR A 191 7.21 -11.39 0.03
C THR A 191 7.93 -12.49 -0.72
N LEU A 192 7.30 -13.64 -0.88
CA LEU A 192 7.73 -14.70 -1.78
C LEU A 192 6.79 -14.69 -2.96
N ASP A 193 7.31 -14.65 -4.18
CA ASP A 193 6.47 -14.81 -5.36
C ASP A 193 7.07 -15.78 -6.38
N GLY A 194 6.18 -16.49 -7.07
CA GLY A 194 6.52 -17.51 -8.04
C GLY A 194 5.64 -17.37 -9.28
N SER A 195 6.21 -17.68 -10.44
CA SER A 195 5.56 -17.67 -11.74
C SER A 195 5.98 -18.94 -12.48
N TRP A 196 5.01 -19.80 -12.78
CA TRP A 196 5.21 -21.09 -13.44
C TRP A 196 4.61 -21.10 -14.83
N ARG A 197 5.39 -21.51 -15.82
CA ARG A 197 5.07 -21.40 -17.25
C ARG A 197 5.57 -22.62 -18.02
N ASP A 198 5.26 -22.67 -19.31
CA ASP A 198 5.72 -23.77 -20.18
C ASP A 198 7.17 -23.57 -20.65
N ASP A 199 7.66 -22.32 -20.66
CA ASP A 199 9.01 -21.95 -21.09
C ASP A 199 10.02 -21.90 -19.93
N GLU A 200 9.80 -21.00 -18.95
CA GLU A 200 10.74 -20.76 -17.86
C GLU A 200 10.02 -20.30 -16.59
N ASP A 201 10.40 -20.87 -15.45
CA ASP A 201 9.86 -20.52 -14.14
C ASP A 201 10.62 -19.34 -13.52
N ARG A 202 9.96 -18.59 -12.62
CA ARG A 202 10.59 -17.50 -11.86
C ARG A 202 10.22 -17.59 -10.40
N HIS A 203 11.20 -17.37 -9.53
CA HIS A 203 11.01 -17.27 -8.09
C HIS A 203 11.67 -16.00 -7.59
N GLY A 204 10.93 -15.20 -6.84
CA GLY A 204 11.38 -13.94 -6.28
C GLY A 204 11.21 -13.87 -4.77
N LEU A 205 12.07 -13.06 -4.15
CA LEU A 205 12.02 -12.71 -2.74
C LEU A 205 12.06 -11.19 -2.60
N GLY A 206 11.17 -10.64 -1.78
CA GLY A 206 11.18 -9.25 -1.35
C GLY A 206 11.29 -9.17 0.16
N LEU A 207 12.11 -8.25 0.66
CA LEU A 207 12.18 -7.87 2.05
C LEU A 207 11.90 -6.38 2.16
N LEU A 208 11.04 -6.01 3.09
CA LEU A 208 10.66 -4.63 3.32
C LEU A 208 10.74 -4.31 4.81
N ARG A 209 11.32 -3.16 5.13
CA ARG A 209 11.29 -2.58 6.46
C ARG A 209 10.74 -1.18 6.38
N ASN A 210 9.65 -0.96 7.10
CA ASN A 210 9.05 0.35 7.29
C ASN A 210 9.29 0.81 8.73
N TRP A 211 9.74 2.06 8.87
CA TRP A 211 9.94 2.75 10.14
C TRP A 211 8.98 3.92 10.25
N ARG A 212 8.21 3.97 11.33
CA ARG A 212 7.46 5.13 11.78
C ARG A 212 8.34 5.95 12.72
N LEU A 213 8.96 6.99 12.19
CA LEU A 213 9.88 7.85 12.93
C LEU A 213 9.14 8.81 13.86
N SER A 214 7.95 9.25 13.45
CA SER A 214 7.08 10.13 14.22
C SER A 214 5.60 9.84 13.91
N SER A 215 4.66 10.63 14.43
CA SER A 215 3.26 10.57 13.99
C SER A 215 3.02 11.08 12.56
N ARG A 216 4.03 11.70 11.94
CA ARG A 216 3.94 12.35 10.61
C ARG A 216 4.93 11.79 9.59
N ASP A 217 5.98 11.12 10.05
CA ASP A 217 7.10 10.70 9.23
C ASP A 217 7.26 9.19 9.23
N GLU A 218 7.25 8.62 8.03
CA GLU A 218 7.54 7.22 7.77
C GLU A 218 8.70 7.10 6.78
N LEU A 219 9.59 6.14 7.02
CA LEU A 219 10.69 5.78 6.13
C LEU A 219 10.55 4.31 5.76
N GLU A 220 10.97 3.94 4.56
CA GLU A 220 10.95 2.56 4.08
C GLU A 220 12.25 2.21 3.37
N ALA A 221 12.70 0.97 3.58
CA ALA A 221 13.75 0.35 2.80
C ALA A 221 13.28 -1.02 2.29
N GLY A 222 13.56 -1.30 1.02
CA GLY A 222 13.18 -2.53 0.34
C GLY A 222 14.36 -3.17 -0.37
N LEU A 223 14.41 -4.50 -0.33
CA LEU A 223 15.31 -5.33 -1.12
C LEU A 223 14.47 -6.33 -1.90
N ASP A 224 14.69 -6.40 -3.19
CA ASP A 224 14.00 -7.29 -4.12
C ASP A 224 15.04 -8.12 -4.85
N TRP A 225 14.77 -9.42 -4.97
CA TRP A 225 15.54 -10.37 -5.75
C TRP A 225 14.61 -11.14 -6.69
N HIS A 226 14.94 -11.12 -7.98
CA HIS A 226 14.21 -11.81 -9.07
C HIS A 226 12.70 -11.55 -9.06
N ARG A 227 12.27 -10.34 -8.67
CA ARG A 227 10.86 -9.97 -8.59
C ARG A 227 10.28 -9.74 -9.98
N GLU A 228 8.98 -9.95 -10.09
CA GLU A 228 8.18 -9.46 -11.24
C GLU A 228 8.36 -7.95 -11.38
N THR A 229 8.39 -7.47 -12.62
CA THR A 229 8.42 -6.05 -12.95
C THR A 229 7.33 -5.73 -13.96
N ASP A 230 6.59 -4.66 -13.71
CA ASP A 230 5.51 -4.17 -14.59
C ASP A 230 5.91 -2.88 -15.32
N GLU A 231 7.21 -2.56 -15.36
CA GLU A 231 7.71 -1.35 -16.04
C GLU A 231 7.32 -1.32 -17.52
N THR A 232 7.28 -2.50 -18.16
CA THR A 232 6.72 -2.70 -19.50
C THR A 232 6.03 -4.07 -19.56
N GLY A 233 5.15 -4.28 -20.54
CA GLY A 233 4.54 -5.59 -20.75
C GLY A 233 5.57 -6.69 -21.06
N LEU A 234 6.59 -6.37 -21.86
CA LEU A 234 7.64 -7.33 -22.23
C LEU A 234 8.53 -7.69 -21.03
N MET A 235 8.89 -6.71 -20.19
CA MET A 235 9.64 -6.98 -18.97
C MET A 235 8.84 -7.82 -17.96
N ARG A 236 7.51 -7.65 -17.91
CA ARG A 236 6.66 -8.53 -17.12
C ARG A 236 6.70 -9.97 -17.62
N ALA A 237 6.65 -10.17 -18.93
CA ALA A 237 6.58 -11.49 -19.54
C ALA A 237 7.93 -12.24 -19.53
N LEU A 238 9.02 -11.54 -19.86
CA LEU A 238 10.33 -12.12 -20.18
C LEU A 238 11.44 -11.76 -19.20
N GLY A 239 11.20 -10.82 -18.29
CA GLY A 239 12.23 -10.26 -17.42
C GLY A 239 11.97 -10.48 -15.93
N MET A 240 12.97 -10.08 -15.15
CA MET A 240 12.92 -9.98 -13.71
C MET A 240 13.80 -8.83 -13.21
N ARG A 241 13.54 -8.39 -11.97
CA ARG A 241 14.19 -7.22 -11.37
C ARG A 241 14.74 -7.53 -9.99
N ASP A 242 16.01 -7.19 -9.78
CA ASP A 242 16.60 -6.99 -8.47
C ASP A 242 16.55 -5.51 -8.13
N SER A 243 16.30 -5.16 -6.87
CA SER A 243 16.14 -3.75 -6.51
C SER A 243 16.49 -3.45 -5.07
N LEU A 244 17.22 -2.35 -4.87
CA LEU A 244 17.34 -1.66 -3.60
C LEU A 244 16.49 -0.39 -3.66
N ARG A 245 15.49 -0.29 -2.77
CA ARG A 245 14.57 0.84 -2.68
C ARG A 245 14.69 1.55 -1.35
N LEU A 246 14.62 2.87 -1.37
CA LEU A 246 14.40 3.72 -0.21
C LEU A 246 13.22 4.64 -0.49
N GLY A 247 12.40 4.90 0.51
CA GLY A 247 11.27 5.82 0.38
C GLY A 247 10.91 6.50 1.68
N GLY A 248 10.17 7.59 1.58
CA GLY A 248 9.70 8.33 2.73
C GLY A 248 8.34 8.97 2.49
N ARG A 249 7.58 9.14 3.57
CA ARG A 249 6.28 9.79 3.59
C ARG A 249 6.24 10.78 4.75
N HIS A 250 5.90 12.03 4.44
CA HIS A 250 5.91 13.14 5.37
C HIS A 250 4.56 13.86 5.33
N THR A 251 3.82 13.82 6.43
CA THR A 251 2.60 14.61 6.61
C THR A 251 2.97 16.02 7.05
N LEU A 252 2.99 16.95 6.09
CA LEU A 252 3.41 18.34 6.30
C LEU A 252 2.33 19.15 7.06
N SER A 253 1.07 18.87 6.76
CA SER A 253 -0.10 19.48 7.41
C SER A 253 -1.22 18.45 7.55
N GLY A 254 -2.36 18.82 8.13
CA GLY A 254 -3.53 17.95 8.15
C GLY A 254 -4.04 17.58 6.74
N ARG A 255 -3.71 18.36 5.70
CA ARG A 255 -4.16 18.16 4.31
C ARG A 255 -3.04 17.82 3.34
N ASP A 256 -1.79 18.09 3.70
CA ASP A 256 -0.65 18.01 2.78
C ASP A 256 0.28 16.86 3.15
N GLN A 257 0.55 16.00 2.17
CA GLN A 257 1.48 14.89 2.30
C GLN A 257 2.50 14.93 1.16
N LEU A 258 3.77 14.72 1.50
CA LEU A 258 4.86 14.51 0.55
C LEU A 258 5.30 13.06 0.62
N SER A 259 5.39 12.39 -0.53
CA SER A 259 5.91 11.04 -0.65
C SER A 259 7.05 11.04 -1.65
N TRP A 260 8.12 10.30 -1.37
CA TRP A 260 9.25 10.16 -2.29
C TRP A 260 9.80 8.74 -2.26
N SER A 261 10.37 8.30 -3.38
CA SER A 261 11.09 7.05 -3.46
C SER A 261 12.28 7.12 -4.42
N LEU A 262 13.31 6.34 -4.10
CA LEU A 262 14.52 6.15 -4.86
C LEU A 262 14.75 4.65 -5.00
N ALA A 263 15.07 4.19 -6.20
CA ALA A 263 15.41 2.79 -6.44
C ALA A 263 16.66 2.67 -7.32
N HIS A 264 17.47 1.67 -7.01
CA HIS A 264 18.49 1.16 -7.92
C HIS A 264 18.06 -0.25 -8.35
N ASN A 265 17.92 -0.44 -9.65
CA ASN A 265 17.40 -1.66 -10.25
C ASN A 265 18.48 -2.35 -11.10
N ARG A 266 18.50 -3.67 -11.07
CA ARG A 266 19.15 -4.51 -12.08
C ARG A 266 18.10 -5.35 -12.77
N PHE A 267 18.17 -5.42 -14.09
CA PHE A 267 17.23 -6.13 -14.92
C PHE A 267 17.91 -7.32 -15.56
N SER A 268 17.22 -8.45 -15.57
CA SER A 268 17.67 -9.66 -16.23
C SER A 268 16.51 -10.36 -16.93
N THR A 269 16.82 -11.25 -17.86
CA THR A 269 15.86 -12.18 -18.44
C THR A 269 15.42 -13.20 -17.39
N ARG A 270 14.35 -13.96 -17.63
CA ARG A 270 13.96 -15.07 -16.74
C ARG A 270 15.04 -16.15 -16.64
N GLN A 271 15.87 -16.29 -17.66
CA GLN A 271 17.02 -17.20 -17.71
C GLN A 271 18.24 -16.68 -16.92
N GLY A 272 18.23 -15.39 -16.51
CA GLY A 272 19.28 -14.77 -15.71
C GLY A 272 20.30 -13.95 -16.51
N ASP A 273 20.09 -13.76 -17.81
CA ASP A 273 20.97 -12.92 -18.64
C ASP A 273 20.76 -11.44 -18.33
N ASP A 274 21.85 -10.69 -18.35
CA ASP A 274 21.84 -9.27 -17.99
C ASP A 274 21.15 -8.44 -19.09
N LEU A 275 20.16 -7.63 -18.69
CA LEU A 275 19.51 -6.64 -19.57
C LEU A 275 20.02 -5.24 -19.28
N GLY A 276 20.69 -5.04 -18.13
CA GLY A 276 21.26 -3.78 -17.70
C GLY A 276 20.77 -3.34 -16.33
N ASN A 277 21.02 -2.07 -15.99
CA ASN A 277 20.69 -1.52 -14.69
C ASN A 277 20.20 -0.08 -14.77
N GLY A 278 19.56 0.41 -13.71
CA GLY A 278 19.01 1.76 -13.74
C GLY A 278 18.71 2.34 -12.37
N GLU A 279 18.42 3.63 -12.38
CA GLU A 279 18.00 4.39 -11.22
C GLU A 279 16.62 5.00 -11.48
N ALA A 280 15.75 4.96 -10.46
CA ALA A 280 14.42 5.54 -10.50
C ALA A 280 14.19 6.48 -9.31
N LEU A 281 13.51 7.58 -9.57
CA LEU A 281 13.07 8.58 -8.60
C LEU A 281 11.58 8.84 -8.82
N SER A 282 10.82 8.86 -7.73
CA SER A 282 9.44 9.35 -7.72
C SER A 282 9.26 10.33 -6.58
N LEU A 283 8.56 11.43 -6.85
CA LEU A 283 8.19 12.46 -5.89
C LEU A 283 6.74 12.85 -6.11
N GLU A 284 5.89 12.74 -5.09
CA GLU A 284 4.49 13.11 -5.16
C GLU A 284 4.10 13.99 -3.96
N TRP A 285 3.49 15.14 -4.27
CA TRP A 285 2.80 15.96 -3.29
C TRP A 285 1.29 15.78 -3.45
N ALA A 286 0.61 15.53 -2.34
CA ALA A 286 -0.81 15.28 -2.32
C ALA A 286 -1.52 16.22 -1.34
N HIS A 287 -2.63 16.81 -1.79
CA HIS A 287 -3.44 17.76 -1.06
C HIS A 287 -4.89 17.28 -0.94
N THR A 288 -5.38 17.09 0.29
CA THR A 288 -6.75 16.66 0.56
C THR A 288 -7.71 17.85 0.61
N LEU A 289 -8.67 17.89 -0.32
CA LEU A 289 -9.77 18.87 -0.35
C LEU A 289 -10.92 18.43 0.58
N PHE A 290 -11.31 17.16 0.51
CA PHE A 290 -12.33 16.57 1.37
C PHE A 290 -11.81 15.26 1.96
N PHE A 291 -11.86 15.13 3.29
CA PHE A 291 -11.37 13.96 4.01
C PHE A 291 -12.32 12.77 3.92
N ASP A 292 -13.63 13.03 3.95
CA ASP A 292 -14.65 12.00 3.90
C ASP A 292 -15.98 12.58 3.42
N GLY A 293 -16.79 11.74 2.75
CA GLY A 293 -18.18 12.00 2.41
C GLY A 293 -18.48 12.87 1.18
N PRO A 294 -17.99 12.59 -0.04
CA PRO A 294 -16.89 11.73 -0.49
C PRO A 294 -15.50 12.34 -0.25
N ALA A 295 -14.45 11.52 -0.29
CA ALA A 295 -13.08 12.00 -0.21
C ALA A 295 -12.60 12.56 -1.57
N TRP A 296 -11.90 13.68 -1.55
CA TRP A 296 -11.30 14.28 -2.74
C TRP A 296 -9.87 14.73 -2.46
N GLN A 297 -8.94 14.26 -3.27
CA GLN A 297 -7.52 14.55 -3.19
C GLN A 297 -7.00 15.01 -4.55
N LEU A 298 -6.14 16.03 -4.52
CA LEU A 298 -5.32 16.45 -5.66
C LEU A 298 -3.90 15.96 -5.44
N ARG A 299 -3.23 15.58 -6.52
CA ARG A 299 -1.85 15.08 -6.50
C ARG A 299 -1.05 15.71 -7.62
N GLY A 300 0.21 16.00 -7.35
CA GLY A 300 1.17 16.47 -8.34
C GLY A 300 2.49 15.77 -8.11
N GLY A 301 3.11 15.27 -9.18
CA GLY A 301 4.30 14.46 -9.03
C GLY A 301 5.25 14.51 -10.21
N ILE A 302 6.42 13.95 -9.96
CA ILE A 302 7.52 13.81 -10.89
C ILE A 302 8.04 12.37 -10.77
N ASP A 303 8.05 11.67 -11.90
CA ASP A 303 8.68 10.36 -12.04
C ASP A 303 9.84 10.47 -13.02
N TYR A 304 10.98 9.91 -12.67
CA TYR A 304 12.16 9.89 -13.52
C TYR A 304 12.88 8.55 -13.38
N GLN A 305 13.15 7.91 -14.50
CA GLN A 305 13.93 6.68 -14.57
C GLN A 305 14.98 6.80 -15.66
N ARG A 306 16.18 6.30 -15.37
CA ARG A 306 17.26 6.17 -16.32
C ARG A 306 17.86 4.78 -16.22
N ASN A 307 17.90 4.09 -17.35
CA ASN A 307 18.47 2.78 -17.50
C ASN A 307 19.72 2.85 -18.40
N ARG A 308 20.66 1.96 -18.12
CA ARG A 308 21.86 1.66 -18.91
C ARG A 308 21.69 0.23 -19.37
N LEU A 309 21.22 0.08 -20.59
CA LEU A 309 20.82 -1.22 -21.14
C LEU A 309 21.93 -1.82 -21.97
N GLU A 310 21.92 -3.16 -22.04
CA GLU A 310 22.75 -3.88 -23.00
C GLU A 310 22.30 -3.61 -24.44
N ASN A 311 23.22 -3.66 -25.39
CA ASN A 311 22.94 -3.27 -26.77
C ASN A 311 22.07 -4.28 -27.54
N ARG A 312 22.02 -5.54 -27.09
CA ARG A 312 21.31 -6.64 -27.73
C ARG A 312 20.54 -7.42 -26.68
N VAL A 313 19.39 -7.92 -27.08
CA VAL A 313 18.70 -8.96 -26.32
C VAL A 313 19.49 -10.26 -26.43
N PRO A 314 19.58 -11.06 -25.36
CA PRO A 314 20.08 -12.44 -25.42
C PRO A 314 19.43 -13.26 -26.55
N ASP A 315 20.24 -14.03 -27.27
CA ASP A 315 19.80 -14.74 -28.49
C ASP A 315 18.70 -15.77 -28.19
N ASP A 316 18.71 -16.37 -27.00
CA ASP A 316 17.76 -17.36 -26.50
C ASP A 316 16.34 -16.80 -26.30
N LEU A 317 16.18 -15.49 -26.14
CA LEU A 317 14.87 -14.86 -26.12
C LEU A 317 14.26 -14.73 -27.52
N LEU A 318 15.06 -14.69 -28.58
CA LEU A 318 14.59 -14.42 -29.94
C LEU A 318 13.89 -15.65 -30.55
N ALA A 319 12.78 -15.42 -31.25
CA ALA A 319 12.04 -16.48 -31.95
C ALA A 319 12.90 -17.26 -32.95
N ALA A 320 13.90 -16.62 -33.58
CA ALA A 320 14.86 -17.27 -34.47
C ALA A 320 15.68 -18.39 -33.79
N HIS A 321 15.78 -18.37 -32.46
CA HIS A 321 16.51 -19.34 -31.65
C HIS A 321 15.56 -20.16 -30.74
N GLY A 322 14.26 -20.12 -31.01
CA GLY A 322 13.25 -20.84 -30.23
C GLY A 322 12.79 -20.12 -28.96
N GLY A 323 13.10 -18.83 -28.82
CA GLY A 323 12.59 -17.99 -27.74
C GLY A 323 11.20 -17.40 -28.02
N ALA A 324 10.63 -16.74 -27.02
CA ALA A 324 9.28 -16.18 -27.09
C ALA A 324 9.18 -14.79 -27.72
N LEU A 325 10.30 -14.07 -27.91
CA LEU A 325 10.29 -12.71 -28.45
C LEU A 325 10.21 -12.75 -29.98
N ALA A 326 9.07 -12.32 -30.52
CA ALA A 326 8.78 -12.35 -31.95
C ALA A 326 9.20 -11.08 -32.72
N LEU A 327 10.14 -10.30 -32.16
CA LEU A 327 10.64 -9.05 -32.74
C LEU A 327 11.97 -9.29 -33.47
N ASP A 328 11.98 -9.11 -34.78
CA ASP A 328 13.20 -9.22 -35.59
C ASP A 328 14.19 -8.10 -35.24
N GLY A 329 15.42 -8.49 -34.87
CA GLY A 329 16.48 -7.52 -34.54
C GLY A 329 16.28 -6.76 -33.24
N ALA A 330 15.48 -7.33 -32.32
CA ALA A 330 15.19 -6.74 -31.02
C ALA A 330 16.43 -6.35 -30.22
N ARG A 331 16.28 -5.27 -29.46
CA ARG A 331 17.28 -4.70 -28.56
C ARG A 331 16.71 -4.59 -27.15
N SER A 332 17.55 -4.52 -26.13
CA SER A 332 17.09 -4.41 -24.74
C SER A 332 16.24 -3.17 -24.49
N GLN A 333 16.45 -2.11 -25.27
CA GLN A 333 15.59 -0.90 -25.30
C GLN A 333 14.13 -1.16 -25.70
N ASP A 334 13.86 -2.25 -26.43
CA ASP A 334 12.50 -2.63 -26.83
C ASP A 334 11.77 -3.31 -25.66
N LEU A 335 12.52 -3.95 -24.76
CA LEU A 335 11.97 -4.52 -23.53
C LEU A 335 11.78 -3.44 -22.48
N LEU A 336 12.74 -2.53 -22.32
CA LEU A 336 12.74 -1.52 -21.28
C LEU A 336 13.23 -0.18 -21.85
N GLN A 337 12.55 0.92 -21.55
CA GLN A 337 12.98 2.25 -22.04
C GLN A 337 14.31 2.67 -21.41
N ASP A 338 15.22 3.28 -22.19
CA ASP A 338 16.46 3.84 -21.66
C ASP A 338 16.20 4.98 -20.65
N ARG A 339 15.18 5.78 -20.89
CA ARG A 339 14.83 6.93 -20.05
C ARG A 339 13.33 7.15 -20.07
N TYR A 340 12.79 7.39 -18.89
CA TYR A 340 11.41 7.80 -18.71
C TYR A 340 11.39 9.02 -17.79
N GLY A 341 10.50 9.96 -18.08
CA GLY A 341 10.43 11.19 -17.32
C GLY A 341 9.09 11.87 -17.51
N GLN A 342 8.32 11.98 -16.44
CA GLN A 342 6.99 12.57 -16.46
C GLN A 342 6.76 13.53 -15.30
N VAL A 343 6.12 14.67 -15.59
CA VAL A 343 5.49 15.53 -14.58
C VAL A 343 3.98 15.42 -14.76
N TYR A 344 3.24 15.28 -13.67
CA TYR A 344 1.80 15.06 -13.73
C TYR A 344 1.03 15.80 -12.66
N LEU A 345 -0.26 15.97 -12.93
CA LEU A 345 -1.31 16.34 -11.99
C LEU A 345 -2.41 15.29 -12.04
N GLY A 346 -2.91 14.90 -10.87
CA GLY A 346 -4.01 13.96 -10.76
C GLY A 346 -5.06 14.41 -9.75
N SER A 347 -6.25 13.83 -9.87
CA SER A 347 -7.39 14.09 -9.01
C SER A 347 -8.11 12.80 -8.71
N THR A 348 -8.15 12.42 -7.44
CA THR A 348 -8.87 11.25 -6.95
C THR A 348 -10.12 11.70 -6.22
N TRP A 349 -11.29 11.36 -6.76
CA TRP A 349 -12.59 11.55 -6.10
C TRP A 349 -13.19 10.19 -5.81
N ARG A 350 -13.46 9.89 -4.53
CA ARG A 350 -13.88 8.53 -4.15
C ARG A 350 -14.81 8.48 -2.95
N ARG A 351 -15.59 7.41 -2.91
CA ARG A 351 -16.29 6.90 -1.72
C ARG A 351 -15.89 5.45 -1.52
N GLY A 352 -14.89 5.23 -0.66
CA GLY A 352 -14.29 3.91 -0.48
C GLY A 352 -13.45 3.46 -1.68
N PHE A 353 -13.06 2.18 -1.69
CA PHE A 353 -12.22 1.58 -2.72
C PHE A 353 -12.91 0.35 -3.30
N PRO A 354 -13.55 0.47 -4.47
CA PRO A 354 -14.13 -0.67 -5.16
C PRO A 354 -13.11 -1.77 -5.41
N GLY A 355 -13.47 -3.01 -5.10
CA GLY A 355 -12.61 -4.17 -5.34
C GLY A 355 -11.52 -4.33 -4.28
N ALA A 356 -11.57 -3.56 -3.19
CA ALA A 356 -10.79 -3.86 -2.00
C ALA A 356 -11.26 -5.18 -1.38
N LEU A 357 -10.33 -5.90 -0.74
CA LEU A 357 -10.66 -7.16 -0.05
C LEU A 357 -11.69 -6.95 1.06
N ASN A 358 -11.62 -5.80 1.75
CA ASN A 358 -12.62 -5.37 2.72
C ASN A 358 -13.26 -4.07 2.28
N ARG A 359 -14.58 -4.10 2.23
CA ARG A 359 -15.38 -2.92 1.94
C ARG A 359 -15.29 -1.91 3.08
N SER A 360 -14.93 -0.66 2.76
CA SER A 360 -14.79 0.42 3.76
C SER A 360 -16.07 1.20 4.03
N ARG A 361 -17.10 1.06 3.17
CA ARG A 361 -18.37 1.80 3.27
C ARG A 361 -19.59 0.92 2.97
N PRO A 362 -20.72 1.11 3.67
CA PRO A 362 -21.94 0.36 3.37
C PRO A 362 -22.55 0.74 2.02
N GLN A 363 -23.34 -0.21 1.48
CA GLN A 363 -24.12 -0.14 0.24
C GLN A 363 -23.30 -0.10 -1.05
N TYR A 364 -22.57 0.98 -1.30
CA TYR A 364 -21.83 1.16 -2.55
C TYR A 364 -20.55 1.94 -2.34
N THR A 365 -19.54 1.57 -3.12
CA THR A 365 -18.24 2.25 -3.23
C THR A 365 -18.05 2.71 -4.67
N TRP A 366 -17.31 3.80 -4.87
CA TRP A 366 -16.94 4.26 -6.21
C TRP A 366 -15.66 5.07 -6.15
N ILE A 367 -14.94 5.11 -7.27
CA ILE A 367 -13.74 5.93 -7.46
C ILE A 367 -13.73 6.48 -8.88
N VAL A 368 -13.32 7.74 -8.99
CA VAL A 368 -12.93 8.41 -10.22
C VAL A 368 -11.55 9.00 -9.96
N ASP A 369 -10.53 8.38 -10.52
CA ASP A 369 -9.17 8.89 -10.51
C ASP A 369 -8.79 9.34 -11.91
N THR A 370 -8.28 10.55 -12.03
CA THR A 370 -7.79 11.08 -13.30
C THR A 370 -6.38 11.58 -13.14
N LEU A 371 -5.60 11.44 -14.21
CA LEU A 371 -4.23 11.92 -14.28
C LEU A 371 -3.99 12.55 -15.65
N ALA A 372 -3.24 13.64 -15.66
CA ALA A 372 -2.76 14.31 -16.86
C ALA A 372 -1.31 14.70 -16.66
N GLY A 373 -0.45 14.44 -17.64
CA GLY A 373 0.97 14.69 -17.51
C GLY A 373 1.68 14.98 -18.82
N TRP A 374 2.90 15.46 -18.68
CA TRP A 374 3.83 15.69 -19.77
C TRP A 374 5.04 14.78 -19.60
N GLN A 375 5.24 13.88 -20.57
CA GLN A 375 6.42 13.05 -20.66
C GLN A 375 7.51 13.83 -21.39
N TRP A 376 8.50 14.36 -20.69
CA TRP A 376 9.51 15.22 -21.31
C TRP A 376 10.60 14.45 -22.07
N THR A 377 10.78 13.16 -21.80
CA THR A 377 11.72 12.30 -22.53
C THR A 377 11.21 12.01 -23.94
N GLU A 378 9.92 11.66 -24.05
CA GLU A 378 9.23 11.38 -25.33
C GLU A 378 8.59 12.63 -25.96
N LYS A 379 8.50 13.73 -25.21
CA LYS A 379 7.86 15.00 -25.62
C LYS A 379 6.40 14.83 -26.02
N GLU A 380 5.66 14.08 -25.22
CA GLU A 380 4.25 13.81 -25.44
C GLU A 380 3.41 14.13 -24.20
N PHE A 381 2.14 14.41 -24.44
CA PHE A 381 1.16 14.55 -23.38
C PHE A 381 0.51 13.20 -23.13
N ASN A 382 0.33 12.83 -21.87
CA ASN A 382 -0.37 11.62 -21.49
C ASN A 382 -1.50 11.92 -20.51
N TYR A 383 -2.48 11.02 -20.48
CA TYR A 383 -3.56 11.08 -19.51
C TYR A 383 -4.04 9.67 -19.16
N GLY A 384 -4.55 9.54 -17.95
CA GLY A 384 -5.10 8.31 -17.40
C GLY A 384 -6.44 8.56 -16.73
N ILE A 385 -7.32 7.57 -16.80
CA ILE A 385 -8.62 7.56 -16.12
C ILE A 385 -8.83 6.18 -15.52
N ASP A 386 -8.99 6.11 -14.21
CA ASP A 386 -9.39 4.91 -13.49
C ASP A 386 -10.76 5.12 -12.84
N LEU A 387 -11.68 4.22 -13.15
CA LEU A 387 -13.05 4.19 -12.66
C LEU A 387 -13.29 2.89 -11.91
N GLY A 388 -14.02 2.98 -10.81
CA GLY A 388 -14.47 1.79 -10.11
C GLY A 388 -15.85 1.99 -9.51
N ILE A 389 -16.62 0.92 -9.48
CA ILE A 389 -17.88 0.85 -8.74
C ILE A 389 -17.97 -0.49 -8.02
N GLY A 390 -18.36 -0.45 -6.75
CA GLY A 390 -18.57 -1.61 -5.90
C GLY A 390 -19.95 -1.57 -5.27
N MET A 391 -20.59 -2.72 -5.13
CA MET A 391 -21.91 -2.84 -4.51
C MET A 391 -22.00 -4.06 -3.59
N GLU A 392 -22.77 -3.90 -2.52
CA GLU A 392 -23.21 -5.02 -1.68
C GLU A 392 -24.12 -5.96 -2.43
N LEU A 393 -23.97 -7.26 -2.24
CA LEU A 393 -24.96 -8.25 -2.70
C LEU A 393 -25.65 -8.94 -1.51
N LEU A 394 -24.85 -9.47 -0.58
CA LEU A 394 -25.25 -10.28 0.57
C LEU A 394 -24.56 -9.78 1.86
N GLY A 395 -24.88 -8.56 2.28
CA GLY A 395 -24.46 -8.04 3.58
C GLY A 395 -23.02 -7.51 3.60
N ASP A 396 -22.06 -8.40 3.83
CA ASP A 396 -20.66 -8.02 4.11
C ASP A 396 -19.70 -8.32 2.95
N ASP A 397 -20.27 -8.62 1.78
CA ASP A 397 -19.55 -8.83 0.52
C ASP A 397 -19.53 -7.59 -0.37
N GLU A 398 -18.71 -7.64 -1.41
CA GLU A 398 -18.68 -6.61 -2.45
C GLU A 398 -18.46 -7.27 -3.83
N LEU A 399 -19.33 -6.94 -4.78
CA LEU A 399 -19.06 -7.12 -6.21
C LEU A 399 -18.58 -5.78 -6.77
N ALA A 400 -17.38 -5.76 -7.36
CA ALA A 400 -16.80 -4.56 -7.92
C ALA A 400 -16.36 -4.73 -9.38
N PHE A 401 -16.52 -3.65 -10.12
CA PHE A 401 -16.06 -3.48 -11.50
C PHE A 401 -15.06 -2.33 -11.53
N THR A 402 -13.89 -2.57 -12.12
CA THR A 402 -12.84 -1.57 -12.29
C THR A 402 -12.46 -1.46 -13.75
N PHE A 403 -12.23 -0.23 -14.19
CA PHE A 403 -11.83 0.13 -15.54
C PHE A 403 -10.70 1.14 -15.44
N GLY A 404 -9.59 0.90 -16.12
CA GLY A 404 -8.48 1.83 -16.25
C GLY A 404 -8.15 2.05 -17.72
N TYR A 405 -7.83 3.26 -18.09
CA TYR A 405 -7.33 3.64 -19.41
C TYR A 405 -6.14 4.57 -19.25
N GLN A 406 -5.09 4.36 -20.03
CA GLN A 406 -3.94 5.26 -20.10
C GLN A 406 -3.53 5.45 -21.55
N SER A 407 -3.36 6.70 -21.97
CA SER A 407 -3.06 7.02 -23.36
C SER A 407 -1.67 6.60 -23.82
N ALA A 408 -0.71 6.58 -22.89
CA ALA A 408 0.67 6.18 -23.12
C ALA A 408 1.25 5.65 -21.80
N PRO A 409 1.07 4.34 -21.50
CA PRO A 409 1.70 3.71 -20.35
C PRO A 409 3.22 3.66 -20.54
N GLN A 410 3.95 3.64 -19.43
CA GLN A 410 5.39 3.45 -19.46
C GLN A 410 5.71 2.14 -20.20
N GLY A 411 6.61 2.21 -21.18
CA GLY A 411 6.97 1.03 -21.99
C GLY A 411 5.96 0.58 -23.03
N GLY A 412 4.84 1.30 -23.23
CA GLY A 412 3.83 0.95 -24.24
C GLY A 412 4.13 1.44 -25.66
N GLY A 413 5.32 1.97 -25.94
CA GLY A 413 5.69 2.46 -27.27
C GLY A 413 4.84 3.63 -27.80
N GLY A 414 4.06 4.30 -26.94
CA GLY A 414 3.09 5.34 -27.32
C GLY A 414 1.67 4.81 -27.60
N ASP A 415 1.46 3.49 -27.55
CA ASP A 415 0.14 2.89 -27.68
C ASP A 415 -0.64 2.98 -26.37
N ALA A 416 -1.96 3.11 -26.46
CA ALA A 416 -2.82 3.15 -25.28
C ALA A 416 -2.88 1.79 -24.59
N GLY A 417 -2.94 1.80 -23.26
CA GLY A 417 -3.13 0.62 -22.42
C GLY A 417 -4.30 0.80 -21.46
N GLY A 418 -4.52 -0.19 -20.59
CA GLY A 418 -5.62 -0.14 -19.65
C GLY A 418 -5.78 -1.37 -18.77
N THR A 419 -6.76 -1.30 -17.88
CA THR A 419 -7.11 -2.40 -16.98
C THR A 419 -8.62 -2.63 -16.98
N LEU A 420 -9.01 -3.88 -16.84
CA LEU A 420 -10.40 -4.30 -16.61
C LEU A 420 -10.39 -5.31 -15.47
N GLY A 421 -11.26 -5.12 -14.49
CA GLY A 421 -11.38 -6.02 -13.36
C GLY A 421 -12.84 -6.26 -12.98
N VAL A 422 -13.15 -7.51 -12.67
CA VAL A 422 -14.37 -7.90 -11.96
C VAL A 422 -13.94 -8.68 -10.75
N THR A 423 -14.37 -8.27 -9.57
CA THR A 423 -14.00 -8.94 -8.32
C THR A 423 -15.22 -9.15 -7.42
N TYR A 424 -15.23 -10.27 -6.71
CA TYR A 424 -16.16 -10.56 -5.64
C TYR A 424 -15.37 -10.84 -4.36
N SER A 425 -15.56 -10.03 -3.33
CA SER A 425 -14.87 -10.18 -2.04
C SER A 425 -15.84 -10.42 -0.89
N THR A 426 -15.38 -11.18 0.10
CA THR A 426 -16.09 -11.42 1.36
C THR A 426 -15.11 -11.34 2.52
N ARG A 427 -15.53 -10.75 3.63
CA ARG A 427 -14.68 -10.56 4.81
C ARG A 427 -14.68 -11.75 5.75
N PHE A 428 -13.56 -11.98 6.43
CA PHE A 428 -13.53 -12.85 7.60
C PHE A 428 -13.89 -12.06 8.87
N GLY A 429 -14.57 -12.69 9.84
CA GLY A 429 -14.72 -12.15 11.19
C GLY A 429 -16.04 -11.42 11.47
N ARG A 430 -17.16 -12.14 11.33
CA ARG A 430 -18.32 -11.91 12.19
C ARG A 430 -18.47 -13.08 13.15
#